data_AF-A0A133KI88-F1
#
_entry.id   AF-A0A133KI88-F1
#
_cell.length_a   1.000
_cell.length_b   1.000
_cell.length_c   1.000
_cell.angle_alpha   90.00
_cell.angle_beta   90.00
_cell.angle_gamma   90.00
#
_symmetry.space_group_name_H-M   'P 1'
#
loop_
_entity.id
_entity.type
_entity.pdbx_description
1 polymer ?
#
loop_
_entity_poly.entity_id
_entity_poly.type
_entity_poly.pdbx_seq_one_letter_code
_entity_poly.pdbx_strand_id
1 'polypeptide(L)'
;MRKYGLVLALLFLLSACSFQSRESFEKELLNKESQKKPIKMPEISYKDAISKKDIERIDFAKLYKKASLCDRKAIESSLGLIKQMDFSSKQLGFVIKKEDDGNIYLDQVYDKGGLVEESLALLSRPDLDRVFVKVITFDSDSGPMLLVSEFAIYEKETLSAYYLYDKYLSQIDSFIFSNTTDKLEPSITRLGDGLGEDGKKTKGDIKKAISERLRAEESQLADLYMTYGLKKETIRGKVLGEDMDIGHLISGNHSKEILFIEKTKDKNGKDVITIK
;
A
#
# COMPACT_ATOMS: atom_id res chain seq x y z
N MET A 1 -58.68 42.37 3.88
CA MET A 1 -57.60 43.35 4.15
C MET A 1 -56.49 42.82 5.10
N ARG A 2 -56.12 41.53 5.06
CA ARG A 2 -55.01 40.96 5.88
C ARG A 2 -53.79 40.50 5.07
N LYS A 3 -53.86 40.50 3.73
CA LYS A 3 -52.78 40.01 2.84
C LYS A 3 -51.81 41.09 2.35
N TYR A 4 -52.19 42.38 2.41
CA TYR A 4 -51.33 43.48 1.97
C TYR A 4 -50.36 43.99 3.05
N GLY A 5 -50.68 43.77 4.34
CA GLY A 5 -49.78 44.15 5.44
C GLY A 5 -48.52 43.29 5.50
N LEU A 6 -48.61 42.04 5.06
CA LEU A 6 -47.49 41.09 5.08
C LEU A 6 -46.45 41.39 3.99
N VAL A 7 -46.90 41.93 2.84
CA VAL A 7 -46.01 42.38 1.75
C VAL A 7 -45.27 43.67 2.14
N LEU A 8 -45.94 44.59 2.84
CA LEU A 8 -45.31 45.83 3.31
C LEU A 8 -44.25 45.58 4.38
N ALA A 9 -44.48 44.62 5.28
CA ALA A 9 -43.51 44.20 6.29
C ALA A 9 -42.28 43.50 5.68
N LEU A 10 -42.47 42.73 4.59
CA LEU A 10 -41.38 42.06 3.90
C LEU A 10 -40.45 43.05 3.17
N LEU A 11 -41.01 44.12 2.60
CA LEU A 11 -40.24 45.18 1.93
C LEU A 11 -39.38 46.00 2.90
N PHE A 12 -39.86 46.25 4.12
CA PHE A 12 -39.08 46.93 5.17
C PHE A 12 -37.92 46.06 5.70
N LEU A 13 -38.11 44.75 5.80
CA LEU A 13 -37.06 43.81 6.22
C LEU A 13 -35.95 43.69 5.16
N LEU A 14 -36.28 43.78 3.88
CA LEU A 14 -35.29 43.73 2.79
C LEU A 14 -34.48 45.02 2.64
N SER A 15 -34.99 46.17 3.10
CA SER A 15 -34.24 47.44 3.15
C SER A 15 -33.30 47.58 4.35
N ALA A 16 -33.38 46.69 5.35
CA ALA A 16 -32.56 46.71 6.56
C ALA A 16 -31.27 45.87 6.45
N CYS A 17 -31.04 45.19 5.31
CA CYS A 17 -29.74 44.63 4.99
C CYS A 17 -28.86 45.75 4.40
N SER A 18 -28.28 46.55 5.28
CA SER A 18 -27.38 47.65 4.92
C SER A 18 -26.21 47.12 4.08
N PHE A 19 -26.21 47.44 2.79
CA PHE A 19 -25.03 47.32 1.95
C PHE A 19 -23.97 48.27 2.51
N GLN A 20 -22.94 47.73 3.16
CA GLN A 20 -21.83 48.51 3.68
C GLN A 20 -21.16 49.21 2.49
N SER A 21 -21.19 50.54 2.45
CA SER A 21 -20.61 51.29 1.33
C SER A 21 -19.10 51.02 1.29
N ARG A 22 -18.54 50.90 0.08
CA ARG A 22 -17.11 50.65 -0.15
C ARG A 22 -16.21 51.61 0.65
N GLU A 23 -16.67 52.85 0.83
CA GLU A 23 -16.00 53.90 1.60
C GLU A 23 -15.95 53.62 3.11
N SER A 24 -16.99 52.99 3.66
CA SER A 24 -17.03 52.58 5.07
C SER A 24 -16.15 51.34 5.35
N PHE A 25 -15.99 50.45 4.37
CA PHE A 25 -15.09 49.30 4.45
C PHE A 25 -13.60 49.72 4.35
N GLU A 26 -13.27 50.66 3.47
CA GLU A 26 -11.91 51.20 3.34
C GLU A 26 -11.46 51.94 4.61
N LYS A 27 -12.36 52.70 5.28
CA LYS A 27 -12.06 53.32 6.58
C LYS A 27 -11.85 52.31 7.71
N GLU A 28 -12.58 51.18 7.70
CA GLU A 28 -12.40 50.10 8.69
C GLU A 28 -11.07 49.34 8.52
N LEU A 29 -10.62 49.17 7.27
CA LEU A 29 -9.32 48.57 6.97
C LEU A 29 -8.15 49.46 7.40
N LEU A 30 -8.22 50.77 7.13
CA LEU A 30 -7.20 51.74 7.55
C LEU A 30 -7.08 51.88 9.07
N ASN A 31 -8.19 51.75 9.81
CA ASN A 31 -8.17 51.80 11.27
C ASN A 31 -7.66 50.50 11.94
N LYS A 32 -7.68 49.35 11.23
CA LYS A 32 -7.15 48.08 11.77
C LYS A 32 -5.65 47.92 11.60
N GLU A 33 -5.00 48.71 10.74
CA GLU A 33 -3.54 48.67 10.58
C GLU A 33 -2.79 49.28 11.76
N SER A 34 -3.41 50.14 12.58
CA SER A 34 -2.73 50.85 13.67
C SER A 34 -2.58 50.06 14.99
N GLN A 35 -3.09 48.81 15.08
CA GLN A 35 -3.00 47.98 16.29
C GLN A 35 -2.35 46.60 16.10
N LYS A 36 -1.43 46.44 15.13
CA LYS A 36 -0.57 45.26 15.10
C LYS A 36 0.59 45.46 16.09
N LYS A 37 0.40 45.04 17.34
CA LYS A 37 1.55 44.70 18.19
C LYS A 37 2.41 43.69 17.42
N PRO A 38 3.74 43.86 17.31
CA PRO A 38 4.57 42.89 16.63
C PRO A 38 4.46 41.57 17.37
N ILE A 39 3.76 40.61 16.79
CA ILE A 39 3.79 39.23 17.24
C ILE A 39 5.20 38.76 16.91
N LYS A 40 6.05 38.61 17.93
CA LYS A 40 7.31 37.88 17.76
C LYS A 40 6.92 36.45 17.41
N MET A 41 7.08 36.08 16.13
CA MET A 41 7.07 34.67 15.78
C MET A 41 8.17 34.00 16.61
N PRO A 42 7.89 32.84 17.23
CA PRO A 42 8.96 32.06 17.85
C PRO A 42 10.01 31.78 16.77
N GLU A 43 11.29 31.96 17.12
CA GLU A 43 12.37 31.54 16.23
C GLU A 43 12.22 30.04 16.00
N ILE A 44 11.89 29.67 14.76
CA ILE A 44 11.99 28.30 14.31
C ILE A 44 13.49 28.04 14.16
N SER A 45 14.13 27.57 15.22
CA SER A 45 15.45 26.95 15.05
C SER A 45 15.21 25.59 14.41
N TYR A 46 15.59 25.49 13.14
CA TYR A 46 15.93 24.18 12.60
C TYR A 46 17.10 23.72 13.47
N LYS A 47 16.87 22.74 14.35
CA LYS A 47 17.99 21.95 14.83
C LYS A 47 18.66 21.45 13.56
N ASP A 48 19.89 21.89 13.33
CA ASP A 48 20.75 21.30 12.30
C ASP A 48 20.53 19.80 12.40
N ALA A 49 20.06 19.22 11.30
CA ALA A 49 19.79 17.80 11.19
C ALA A 49 20.97 17.13 11.87
N ILE A 50 20.66 16.46 12.99
CA ILE A 50 21.60 15.89 13.95
C ILE A 50 22.87 15.56 13.18
N SER A 51 23.97 16.25 13.53
CA SER A 51 25.31 15.93 13.04
C SER A 51 25.39 14.43 12.89
N LYS A 52 25.94 13.91 11.77
CA LYS A 52 26.15 12.48 11.49
C LYS A 52 26.87 11.78 12.66
N LYS A 53 26.22 11.65 13.81
CA LYS A 53 26.45 10.64 14.81
C LYS A 53 26.12 9.40 14.04
N ASP A 54 27.11 8.54 13.91
CA ASP A 54 26.98 7.20 13.36
C ASP A 54 25.67 6.60 13.89
N ILE A 55 24.60 6.70 13.12
CA ILE A 55 23.36 6.00 13.42
C ILE A 55 23.80 4.55 13.26
N GLU A 56 23.87 3.84 14.39
CA GLU A 56 24.34 2.48 14.44
C GLU A 56 23.48 1.64 13.51
N ARG A 57 24.04 1.31 12.34
CA ARG A 57 23.32 0.59 11.28
C ARG A 57 23.06 -0.83 11.77
N ILE A 58 21.82 -1.30 11.61
CA ILE A 58 21.45 -2.65 12.03
C ILE A 58 22.15 -3.67 11.12
N ASP A 59 22.88 -4.62 11.71
CA ASP A 59 23.45 -5.73 10.95
C ASP A 59 22.40 -6.83 10.73
N PHE A 60 21.57 -6.69 9.70
CA PHE A 60 20.55 -7.68 9.36
C PHE A 60 21.15 -9.05 9.04
N ALA A 61 22.36 -9.12 8.47
CA ALA A 61 22.99 -10.40 8.15
C ALA A 61 23.36 -11.17 9.43
N LYS A 62 23.79 -10.45 10.47
CA LYS A 62 24.05 -11.02 11.80
C LYS A 62 22.76 -11.46 12.50
N LEU A 63 21.67 -10.70 12.36
CA LEU A 63 20.38 -11.01 12.99
C LEU A 63 19.69 -12.21 12.34
N TYR A 64 19.59 -12.24 11.01
CA TYR A 64 18.73 -13.19 10.31
C TYR A 64 19.47 -14.32 9.58
N LYS A 65 20.81 -14.28 9.53
CA LYS A 65 21.66 -15.08 8.63
C LYS A 65 21.35 -14.78 7.16
N LYS A 66 22.31 -15.00 6.25
CA LYS A 66 22.08 -14.76 4.82
C LYS A 66 21.35 -15.94 4.19
N ALA A 67 20.26 -15.67 3.49
CA ALA A 67 19.65 -16.60 2.56
C ALA A 67 20.40 -16.57 1.21
N SER A 68 20.23 -17.61 0.40
CA SER A 68 20.78 -17.66 -0.96
C SER A 68 19.70 -17.32 -1.98
N LEU A 69 20.01 -16.41 -2.91
CA LEU A 69 19.26 -16.30 -4.16
C LEU A 69 19.30 -17.66 -4.89
N CYS A 70 18.21 -18.03 -5.55
CA CYS A 70 18.13 -19.34 -6.20
C CYS A 70 17.08 -19.40 -7.29
N ASP A 71 17.37 -20.20 -8.31
CA ASP A 71 16.44 -20.45 -9.40
C ASP A 71 15.30 -21.41 -9.03
N ARG A 72 15.54 -22.34 -8.09
CA ARG A 72 14.52 -23.23 -7.47
C ARG A 72 15.13 -24.05 -6.32
N LYS A 73 14.66 -23.88 -5.09
CA LYS A 73 15.06 -24.71 -3.92
C LYS A 73 13.90 -24.98 -2.97
N ALA A 74 14.08 -25.90 -2.02
CA ALA A 74 13.16 -26.07 -0.90
C ALA A 74 13.07 -24.75 -0.10
N ILE A 75 11.86 -24.35 0.29
CA ILE A 75 11.64 -23.07 0.95
C ILE A 75 12.37 -22.98 2.30
N GLU A 76 12.49 -24.08 3.04
CA GLU A 76 13.19 -24.15 4.31
C GLU A 76 14.70 -23.93 4.17
N SER A 77 15.25 -24.15 2.97
CA SER A 77 16.65 -23.86 2.68
C SER A 77 16.90 -22.39 2.32
N SER A 78 15.85 -21.58 2.28
CA SER A 78 15.89 -20.17 1.87
C SER A 78 15.55 -19.21 3.01
N LEU A 79 15.51 -19.69 4.26
CA LEU A 79 15.30 -18.86 5.44
C LEU A 79 16.48 -17.90 5.66
N GLY A 80 16.18 -16.67 6.09
CA GLY A 80 17.12 -15.60 6.39
C GLY A 80 16.98 -14.37 5.50
N LEU A 81 17.95 -13.47 5.61
CA LEU A 81 18.05 -12.23 4.84
C LEU A 81 18.30 -12.53 3.37
N ILE A 82 17.34 -12.20 2.51
CA ILE A 82 17.43 -12.32 1.05
C ILE A 82 18.19 -11.14 0.45
N LYS A 83 17.78 -9.94 0.84
CA LYS A 83 18.22 -8.70 0.20
C LYS A 83 18.30 -7.60 1.24
N GLN A 84 19.33 -6.77 1.12
CA GLN A 84 19.49 -5.54 1.87
C GLN A 84 19.82 -4.41 0.89
N MET A 85 19.26 -3.23 1.13
CA MET A 85 19.51 -2.03 0.33
C MET A 85 19.33 -0.76 1.15
N ASP A 86 19.82 0.35 0.59
CA ASP A 86 19.49 1.69 1.04
C ASP A 86 18.31 2.23 0.24
N PHE A 87 17.29 2.72 0.94
CA PHE A 87 16.11 3.35 0.37
C PHE A 87 15.89 4.71 1.03
N SER A 88 16.10 5.79 0.26
CA SER A 88 16.03 7.19 0.74
C SER A 88 16.70 7.43 2.10
N SER A 89 17.96 6.99 2.22
CA SER A 89 18.81 7.08 3.42
C SER A 89 18.39 6.21 4.61
N LYS A 90 17.41 5.31 4.44
CA LYS A 90 17.07 4.26 5.40
C LYS A 90 17.61 2.91 4.94
N GLN A 91 17.99 2.09 5.90
CA GLN A 91 18.33 0.69 5.62
C GLN A 91 17.06 -0.14 5.56
N LEU A 92 16.93 -0.92 4.49
CA LEU A 92 15.81 -1.81 4.22
C LEU A 92 16.32 -3.21 3.93
N GLY A 93 15.64 -4.22 4.48
CA GLY A 93 15.93 -5.63 4.28
C GLY A 93 14.66 -6.42 3.99
N PHE A 94 14.83 -7.55 3.31
CA PHE A 94 13.78 -8.54 3.07
C PHE A 94 14.23 -9.88 3.62
N VAL A 95 13.43 -10.47 4.50
CA VAL A 95 13.78 -11.67 5.27
C VAL A 95 12.72 -12.74 5.07
N ILE A 96 13.13 -13.98 4.79
CA ILE A 96 12.22 -15.13 4.90
C ILE A 96 12.39 -15.73 6.27
N LYS A 97 11.30 -15.84 7.03
CA LYS A 97 11.32 -16.43 8.37
C LYS A 97 10.22 -17.46 8.53
N LYS A 98 10.51 -18.46 9.36
CA LYS A 98 9.53 -19.42 9.83
C LYS A 98 9.04 -18.96 11.19
N GLU A 99 7.74 -18.82 11.33
CA GLU A 99 7.09 -18.43 12.58
C GLU A 99 6.72 -19.65 13.43
N ASP A 100 6.33 -19.39 14.68
CA ASP A 100 5.96 -20.42 15.66
C ASP A 100 4.72 -21.24 15.23
N ASP A 101 3.85 -20.65 14.40
CA ASP A 101 2.70 -21.32 13.77
C ASP A 101 3.11 -22.33 12.69
N GLY A 102 4.41 -22.42 12.39
CA GLY A 102 4.98 -23.30 11.38
C GLY A 102 4.93 -22.75 9.95
N ASN A 103 4.26 -21.62 9.73
CA ASN A 103 4.18 -20.95 8.45
C ASN A 103 5.48 -20.20 8.14
N ILE A 104 5.69 -19.92 6.86
CA ILE A 104 6.87 -19.17 6.39
C ILE A 104 6.39 -17.88 5.76
N TYR A 105 6.97 -16.74 6.16
CA TYR A 105 6.60 -15.41 5.71
C TYR A 105 7.79 -14.68 5.07
N LEU A 106 7.47 -13.76 4.16
CA LEU A 106 8.38 -12.70 3.73
C LEU A 106 8.11 -11.46 4.59
N ASP A 107 9.16 -10.97 5.22
CA ASP A 107 9.14 -9.78 6.04
C ASP A 107 9.96 -8.66 5.43
N GLN A 108 9.44 -7.44 5.56
CA GLN A 108 10.19 -6.21 5.43
C GLN A 108 10.79 -5.85 6.78
N VAL A 109 12.10 -5.61 6.82
CA VAL A 109 12.81 -5.16 8.03
C VAL A 109 13.53 -3.86 7.78
N TYR A 110 13.38 -2.88 8.66
CA TYR A 110 13.99 -1.56 8.49
C TYR A 110 14.23 -0.84 9.82
N ASP A 111 15.08 0.19 9.80
CA ASP A 111 15.35 1.02 10.97
C ASP A 111 14.52 2.32 10.94
N LYS A 112 13.76 2.56 12.01
CA LYS A 112 13.02 3.80 12.27
C LYS A 112 13.31 4.32 13.69
N GLY A 113 14.58 4.34 14.09
CA GLY A 113 14.98 4.59 15.48
C GLY A 113 14.89 3.35 16.35
N GLY A 114 15.00 2.18 15.73
CA GLY A 114 14.69 0.86 16.25
C GLY A 114 14.33 -0.09 15.10
N LEU A 115 14.58 -1.39 15.31
CA LEU A 115 14.21 -2.45 14.36
C LEU A 115 12.69 -2.52 14.24
N VAL A 116 12.19 -2.36 13.01
CA VAL A 116 10.80 -2.61 12.64
C VAL A 116 10.76 -3.84 11.73
N GLU A 117 9.82 -4.74 12.00
CA GLU A 117 9.57 -5.96 11.22
C GLU A 117 8.09 -5.98 10.83
N GLU A 118 7.80 -6.02 9.54
CA GLU A 118 6.44 -6.05 8.98
C GLU A 118 6.32 -7.22 8.01
N SER A 119 5.38 -8.13 8.25
CA SER A 119 5.11 -9.24 7.34
C SER A 119 4.39 -8.74 6.08
N LEU A 120 5.01 -9.00 4.93
CA LEU A 120 4.50 -8.61 3.62
C LEU A 120 3.67 -9.70 2.96
N ALA A 121 4.11 -10.96 3.08
CA ALA A 121 3.52 -12.08 2.34
C ALA A 121 3.63 -13.41 3.09
N LEU A 122 2.59 -14.23 3.03
CA LEU A 122 2.65 -15.63 3.47
C LEU A 122 3.19 -16.49 2.34
N LEU A 123 4.32 -17.17 2.55
CA LEU A 123 5.00 -18.00 1.54
C LEU A 123 4.74 -19.50 1.70
N SER A 124 4.46 -20.00 2.91
CA SER A 124 4.17 -21.42 3.13
C SER A 124 3.05 -21.63 4.15
N ARG A 125 2.04 -22.39 3.73
CA ARG A 125 0.90 -22.92 4.50
C ARG A 125 0.44 -24.22 3.80
N PRO A 126 -0.13 -25.23 4.49
CA PRO A 126 -0.45 -26.51 3.87
C PRO A 126 -1.27 -26.45 2.57
N ASP A 127 -2.34 -25.65 2.55
CA ASP A 127 -3.29 -25.46 1.44
C ASP A 127 -2.90 -24.33 0.46
N LEU A 128 -1.73 -23.70 0.65
CA LEU A 128 -1.22 -22.65 -0.23
C LEU A 128 -0.50 -23.26 -1.44
N ASP A 129 -1.08 -23.11 -2.63
CA ASP A 129 -0.53 -23.64 -3.88
C ASP A 129 0.59 -22.74 -4.42
N ARG A 130 0.31 -21.44 -4.59
CA ARG A 130 1.23 -20.50 -5.24
C ARG A 130 1.23 -19.15 -4.59
N VAL A 131 2.40 -18.52 -4.59
CA VAL A 131 2.58 -17.11 -4.20
C VAL A 131 3.56 -16.46 -5.16
N PHE A 132 3.24 -15.24 -5.53
CA PHE A 132 4.15 -14.36 -6.25
C PHE A 132 4.27 -13.07 -5.46
N VAL A 133 5.50 -12.61 -5.26
CA VAL A 133 5.78 -11.30 -4.64
C VAL A 133 6.77 -10.57 -5.53
N LYS A 134 6.48 -9.31 -5.82
CA LYS A 134 7.37 -8.42 -6.55
C LYS A 134 7.51 -7.12 -5.79
N VAL A 135 8.76 -6.73 -5.57
CA VAL A 135 9.11 -5.46 -4.94
C VAL A 135 9.81 -4.60 -5.97
N ILE A 136 9.28 -3.40 -6.19
CA ILE A 136 9.87 -2.41 -7.08
C ILE A 136 10.09 -1.09 -6.33
N THR A 137 11.09 -0.34 -6.79
CA THR A 137 11.22 1.08 -6.45
C THR A 137 11.02 1.93 -7.69
N PHE A 138 10.44 3.10 -7.55
CA PHE A 138 10.28 4.07 -8.63
C PHE A 138 10.28 5.49 -8.07
N ASP A 139 10.55 6.48 -8.92
CA ASP A 139 10.51 7.88 -8.52
C ASP A 139 9.12 8.48 -8.74
N SER A 140 8.66 9.25 -7.76
CA SER A 140 7.47 10.09 -7.84
C SER A 140 7.83 11.55 -7.54
N ASP A 141 6.90 12.47 -7.78
CA ASP A 141 7.09 13.89 -7.44
C ASP A 141 7.40 14.13 -5.94
N SER A 142 6.94 13.22 -5.07
CA SER A 142 7.19 13.27 -3.61
C SER A 142 8.54 12.67 -3.20
N GLY A 143 9.24 12.02 -4.14
CA GLY A 143 10.49 11.31 -3.97
C GLY A 143 10.39 9.81 -4.29
N PRO A 144 11.43 9.04 -3.95
CA PRO A 144 11.47 7.60 -4.18
C PRO A 144 10.34 6.88 -3.44
N MET A 145 9.71 5.92 -4.12
CA MET A 145 8.61 5.11 -3.62
C MET A 145 9.00 3.63 -3.68
N LEU A 146 8.45 2.84 -2.76
CA LEU A 146 8.57 1.39 -2.74
C LEU A 146 7.17 0.79 -2.88
N LEU A 147 7.00 -0.13 -3.82
CA LEU A 147 5.75 -0.85 -4.03
C LEU A 147 6.00 -2.35 -3.92
N VAL A 148 5.21 -2.99 -3.05
CA VAL A 148 5.14 -4.43 -2.92
C VAL A 148 3.84 -4.88 -3.56
N SER A 149 3.93 -5.78 -4.54
CA SER A 149 2.77 -6.45 -5.14
C SER A 149 2.85 -7.93 -4.81
N GLU A 150 1.78 -8.49 -4.27
CA GLU A 150 1.67 -9.92 -4.04
C GLU A 150 0.35 -10.47 -4.56
N PHE A 151 0.38 -11.75 -4.91
CA PHE A 151 -0.83 -12.54 -4.96
C PHE A 151 -0.58 -13.98 -4.57
N ALA A 152 -1.60 -14.59 -3.96
CA ALA A 152 -1.59 -15.96 -3.48
C ALA A 152 -2.81 -16.73 -3.95
N ILE A 153 -2.62 -18.02 -4.19
CA ILE A 153 -3.66 -18.97 -4.57
C ILE A 153 -3.56 -20.16 -3.63
N TYR A 154 -4.67 -20.44 -2.99
CA TYR A 154 -4.86 -21.57 -2.10
C TYR A 154 -5.89 -22.51 -2.71
N GLU A 155 -6.15 -23.64 -2.06
CA GLU A 155 -7.13 -24.62 -2.55
C GLU A 155 -8.54 -24.03 -2.73
N LYS A 156 -8.97 -23.12 -1.85
CA LYS A 156 -10.34 -22.57 -1.81
C LYS A 156 -10.41 -21.04 -1.71
N GLU A 157 -9.28 -20.37 -1.69
CA GLU A 157 -9.21 -18.92 -1.55
C GLU A 157 -8.12 -18.33 -2.44
N THR A 158 -8.26 -17.06 -2.75
CA THR A 158 -7.24 -16.32 -3.47
C THR A 158 -7.17 -14.89 -2.93
N LEU A 159 -5.96 -14.36 -2.92
CA LEU A 159 -5.63 -13.07 -2.33
C LEU A 159 -4.70 -12.30 -3.26
N SER A 160 -4.88 -10.99 -3.37
CA SER A 160 -3.88 -10.07 -3.90
C SER A 160 -3.71 -8.93 -2.92
N ALA A 161 -2.48 -8.48 -2.73
CA ALA A 161 -2.22 -7.28 -1.94
C ALA A 161 -1.17 -6.39 -2.59
N TYR A 162 -1.35 -5.08 -2.41
CA TYR A 162 -0.49 -4.04 -2.95
C TYR A 162 -0.21 -3.06 -1.83
N TYR A 163 1.07 -2.83 -1.50
CA TYR A 163 1.48 -1.92 -0.43
C TYR A 163 2.40 -0.86 -1.02
N LEU A 164 2.01 0.41 -0.86
CA LEU A 164 2.77 1.55 -1.35
C LEU A 164 3.37 2.32 -0.18
N TYR A 165 4.70 2.44 -0.18
CA TYR A 165 5.46 3.14 0.84
C TYR A 165 6.14 4.37 0.25
N ASP A 166 6.17 5.45 1.03
CA ASP A 166 6.93 6.65 0.72
C ASP A 166 8.42 6.49 1.04
N LYS A 167 9.21 7.53 0.73
CA LYS A 167 10.65 7.61 1.02
C LYS A 167 11.02 7.46 2.50
N TYR A 168 10.06 7.56 3.41
CA TYR A 168 10.25 7.35 4.84
C TYR A 168 9.85 5.95 5.29
N LEU A 169 9.54 5.04 4.35
CA LEU A 169 8.98 3.72 4.61
C LEU A 169 7.66 3.80 5.40
N SER A 170 6.90 4.89 5.26
CA SER A 170 5.54 4.98 5.76
C SER A 170 4.62 4.44 4.68
N GLN A 171 3.75 3.48 5.03
CA GLN A 171 2.72 3.01 4.11
C GLN A 171 1.71 4.13 3.87
N ILE A 172 1.63 4.62 2.64
CA ILE A 172 0.73 5.70 2.25
C ILE A 172 -0.55 5.19 1.61
N ASP A 173 -0.51 3.98 1.04
CA ASP A 173 -1.68 3.32 0.49
C ASP A 173 -1.50 1.81 0.56
N SER A 174 -2.62 1.09 0.63
CA SER A 174 -2.61 -0.35 0.40
C SER A 174 -3.94 -0.83 -0.13
N PHE A 175 -3.93 -1.90 -0.90
CA PHE A 175 -5.13 -2.56 -1.40
C PHE A 175 -5.00 -4.05 -1.17
N ILE A 176 -5.99 -4.66 -0.54
CA ILE A 176 -6.06 -6.11 -0.32
C ILE A 176 -7.37 -6.60 -0.90
N PHE A 177 -7.30 -7.62 -1.75
CA PHE A 177 -8.43 -8.26 -2.40
C PHE A 177 -8.44 -9.72 -1.98
N SER A 178 -9.55 -10.22 -1.44
CA SER A 178 -9.66 -11.64 -1.10
C SER A 178 -11.06 -12.17 -1.30
N ASN A 179 -11.14 -13.40 -1.79
CA ASN A 179 -12.39 -14.14 -1.92
C ASN A 179 -12.14 -15.65 -1.81
N THR A 180 -13.25 -16.38 -1.74
CA THR A 180 -13.23 -17.83 -1.58
C THR A 180 -14.18 -18.50 -2.56
N THR A 181 -14.08 -19.82 -2.68
CA THR A 181 -15.04 -20.63 -3.44
C THR A 181 -16.46 -20.57 -2.87
N ASP A 182 -16.63 -20.16 -1.61
CA ASP A 182 -17.94 -20.01 -0.95
C ASP A 182 -18.49 -18.56 -1.01
N LYS A 183 -17.62 -17.57 -1.24
CA LYS A 183 -17.96 -16.15 -1.42
C LYS A 183 -17.11 -15.60 -2.56
N LEU A 184 -17.62 -15.71 -3.78
CA LEU A 184 -16.91 -15.26 -4.99
C LEU A 184 -16.69 -13.75 -5.06
N GLU A 185 -17.58 -12.95 -4.47
CA GLU A 185 -17.45 -11.50 -4.46
C GLU A 185 -16.26 -11.09 -3.58
N PRO A 186 -15.24 -10.39 -4.14
CA PRO A 186 -14.06 -9.99 -3.37
C PRO A 186 -14.39 -9.05 -2.23
N SER A 187 -13.90 -9.39 -1.04
CA SER A 187 -13.69 -8.41 0.01
C SER A 187 -12.51 -7.53 -0.41
N ILE A 188 -12.70 -6.22 -0.35
CA ILE A 188 -11.70 -5.22 -0.72
C ILE A 188 -11.39 -4.41 0.52
N THR A 189 -10.12 -4.29 0.87
CA THR A 189 -9.65 -3.49 1.99
C THR A 189 -8.63 -2.48 1.48
N ARG A 190 -8.79 -1.20 1.85
CA ARG A 190 -7.81 -0.15 1.56
C ARG A 190 -7.33 0.51 2.85
N LEU A 191 -6.03 0.56 3.08
CA LEU A 191 -5.45 1.12 4.32
C LEU A 191 -6.03 0.52 5.62
N GLY A 192 -6.49 -0.73 5.58
CA GLY A 192 -7.12 -1.41 6.70
C GLY A 192 -8.65 -1.25 6.78
N ASP A 193 -9.22 -0.34 6.01
CA ASP A 193 -10.67 -0.10 5.96
C ASP A 193 -11.33 -0.94 4.86
N GLY A 194 -12.40 -1.65 5.21
CA GLY A 194 -13.20 -2.40 4.24
C GLY A 194 -13.94 -1.47 3.29
N LEU A 195 -13.80 -1.71 1.98
CA LEU A 195 -14.52 -1.02 0.92
C LEU A 195 -15.72 -1.87 0.48
N GLY A 196 -16.93 -1.38 0.78
CA GLY A 196 -18.18 -1.98 0.35
C GLY A 196 -18.87 -2.86 1.41
N GLU A 197 -20.07 -3.32 1.06
CA GLU A 197 -20.83 -4.28 1.88
C GLU A 197 -20.30 -5.69 1.66
N ASP A 198 -20.40 -6.55 2.69
CA ASP A 198 -20.08 -7.97 2.56
C ASP A 198 -20.92 -8.59 1.43
N GLY A 199 -20.24 -8.84 0.31
CA GLY A 199 -20.85 -9.41 -0.88
C GLY A 199 -21.68 -10.67 -0.64
N LYS A 200 -22.62 -10.94 -1.56
CA LYS A 200 -23.51 -12.11 -1.43
C LYS A 200 -22.68 -13.40 -1.47
N LYS A 201 -22.99 -14.34 -0.57
CA LYS A 201 -22.40 -15.69 -0.56
C LYS A 201 -22.82 -16.46 -1.80
N THR A 202 -22.04 -16.27 -2.87
CA THR A 202 -22.17 -16.96 -4.13
C THR A 202 -21.09 -18.02 -4.19
N LYS A 203 -21.50 -19.28 -4.41
CA LYS A 203 -20.56 -20.40 -4.52
C LYS A 203 -20.05 -20.57 -5.95
N GLY A 204 -18.80 -20.99 -6.08
CA GLY A 204 -18.17 -21.34 -7.35
C GLY A 204 -16.90 -22.15 -7.15
N ASP A 205 -16.08 -22.21 -8.21
CA ASP A 205 -14.76 -22.83 -8.16
C ASP A 205 -13.66 -21.77 -8.00
N ILE A 206 -12.43 -22.23 -7.80
CA ILE A 206 -11.27 -21.35 -7.63
C ILE A 206 -10.98 -20.51 -8.88
N LYS A 207 -11.33 -21.01 -10.09
CA LYS A 207 -11.18 -20.26 -11.34
C LYS A 207 -12.06 -19.02 -11.35
N LYS A 208 -13.32 -19.17 -10.94
CA LYS A 208 -14.26 -18.04 -10.78
C LYS A 208 -13.79 -17.08 -9.70
N ALA A 209 -13.32 -17.57 -8.56
CA ALA A 209 -12.80 -16.71 -7.50
C ALA A 209 -11.63 -15.85 -8.00
N ILE A 210 -10.65 -16.45 -8.66
CA ILE A 210 -9.53 -15.72 -9.29
C ILE A 210 -10.05 -14.67 -10.28
N SER A 211 -10.96 -15.05 -11.17
CA SER A 211 -11.47 -14.13 -12.20
C SER A 211 -12.18 -12.91 -11.60
N GLU A 212 -13.01 -13.11 -10.58
CA GLU A 212 -13.70 -12.02 -9.88
C GLU A 212 -12.71 -11.11 -9.12
N ARG A 213 -11.68 -11.70 -8.48
CA ARG A 213 -10.62 -10.93 -7.82
C ARG A 213 -9.86 -10.05 -8.82
N LEU A 214 -9.44 -10.61 -9.96
CA LEU A 214 -8.74 -9.86 -11.01
C LEU A 214 -9.59 -8.73 -11.58
N ARG A 215 -10.90 -8.94 -11.73
CA ARG A 215 -11.83 -7.90 -12.18
C ARG A 215 -11.96 -6.76 -11.17
N ALA A 216 -12.02 -7.08 -9.88
CA ALA A 216 -12.04 -6.07 -8.83
C ALA A 216 -10.73 -5.26 -8.80
N GLU A 217 -9.59 -5.93 -8.89
CA GLU A 217 -8.27 -5.29 -8.98
C GLU A 217 -8.21 -4.26 -10.12
N GLU A 218 -8.67 -4.61 -11.32
CA GLU A 218 -8.67 -3.69 -12.48
C GLU A 218 -9.44 -2.40 -12.21
N SER A 219 -10.57 -2.50 -11.50
CA SER A 219 -11.39 -1.33 -11.18
C SER A 219 -10.77 -0.45 -10.09
N GLN A 220 -10.18 -1.05 -9.05
CA GLN A 220 -9.73 -0.33 -7.87
C GLN A 220 -8.30 0.20 -8.00
N LEU A 221 -7.45 -0.44 -8.81
CA LEU A 221 -6.06 -0.05 -8.98
C LEU A 221 -5.84 0.94 -10.14
N ALA A 222 -6.89 1.30 -10.87
CA ALA A 222 -6.81 2.23 -12.00
C ALA A 222 -6.14 3.57 -11.62
N ASP A 223 -6.52 4.12 -10.46
CA ASP A 223 -5.98 5.38 -9.95
C ASP A 223 -4.50 5.25 -9.59
N LEU A 224 -4.08 4.11 -9.04
CA LEU A 224 -2.68 3.84 -8.72
C LEU A 224 -1.83 3.82 -9.99
N TYR A 225 -2.31 3.15 -11.04
CA TYR A 225 -1.60 3.10 -12.33
C TYR A 225 -1.48 4.47 -12.98
N MET A 226 -2.57 5.24 -12.98
CA MET A 226 -2.61 6.56 -13.59
C MET A 226 -1.74 7.57 -12.83
N THR A 227 -1.85 7.61 -11.50
CA THR A 227 -1.16 8.60 -10.66
C THR A 227 0.35 8.42 -10.68
N TYR A 228 0.83 7.17 -10.67
CA TYR A 228 2.25 6.86 -10.52
C TYR A 228 2.92 6.37 -11.82
N GLY A 229 2.20 6.37 -12.95
CA GLY A 229 2.73 5.89 -14.23
C GLY A 229 3.11 4.40 -14.19
N LEU A 230 2.40 3.62 -13.37
CA LEU A 230 2.63 2.20 -13.16
C LEU A 230 1.82 1.37 -14.17
N LYS A 231 2.22 0.12 -14.34
CA LYS A 231 1.65 -0.82 -15.29
C LYS A 231 1.42 -2.17 -14.66
N LYS A 232 0.32 -2.79 -15.08
CA LYS A 232 -0.04 -4.15 -14.75
C LYS A 232 0.84 -5.14 -15.51
N GLU A 233 1.38 -6.12 -14.81
CA GLU A 233 2.04 -7.30 -15.35
C GLU A 233 1.19 -8.53 -15.03
N THR A 234 0.51 -9.08 -16.03
CA THR A 234 -0.36 -10.25 -15.85
C THR A 234 0.45 -11.54 -15.83
N ILE A 235 0.27 -12.31 -14.76
CA ILE A 235 0.85 -13.65 -14.62
C ILE A 235 -0.18 -14.69 -15.05
N ARG A 236 0.25 -15.61 -15.91
CA ARG A 236 -0.56 -16.73 -16.39
C ARG A 236 -0.11 -18.03 -15.75
N GLY A 237 -1.05 -18.93 -15.52
CA GLY A 237 -0.74 -20.26 -15.01
C GLY A 237 -1.91 -21.22 -15.12
N LYS A 238 -1.63 -22.50 -14.85
CA LYS A 238 -2.64 -23.56 -14.86
C LYS A 238 -3.41 -23.62 -13.55
N VAL A 239 -4.73 -23.58 -13.63
CA VAL A 239 -5.65 -23.78 -12.49
C VAL A 239 -6.70 -24.80 -12.92
N LEU A 240 -6.86 -25.88 -12.16
CA LEU A 240 -7.72 -27.02 -12.52
C LEU A 240 -7.48 -27.56 -13.96
N GLY A 241 -6.23 -27.52 -14.43
CA GLY A 241 -5.81 -28.03 -15.74
C GLY A 241 -5.93 -27.04 -16.91
N GLU A 242 -6.53 -25.86 -16.71
CA GLU A 242 -6.71 -24.83 -17.74
C GLU A 242 -5.72 -23.67 -17.56
N ASP A 243 -5.16 -23.19 -18.66
CA ASP A 243 -4.31 -21.99 -18.68
C ASP A 243 -5.18 -20.72 -18.59
N MET A 244 -5.00 -19.93 -17.52
CA MET A 244 -5.72 -18.68 -17.30
C MET A 244 -4.81 -17.61 -16.71
N ASP A 245 -5.31 -16.37 -16.65
CA ASP A 245 -4.67 -15.30 -15.88
C ASP A 245 -4.91 -15.58 -14.38
N ILE A 246 -3.85 -15.53 -13.58
CA ILE A 246 -3.89 -15.97 -12.17
C ILE A 246 -3.57 -14.86 -11.17
N GLY A 247 -3.06 -13.72 -11.64
CA GLY A 247 -2.62 -12.64 -10.78
C GLY A 247 -2.05 -11.47 -11.57
N HIS A 248 -1.99 -10.31 -10.92
CA HIS A 248 -1.32 -9.14 -11.43
C HIS A 248 -0.22 -8.71 -10.48
N LEU A 249 1.00 -8.56 -11.00
CA LEU A 249 2.07 -7.83 -10.35
C LEU A 249 2.14 -6.43 -10.96
N ILE A 250 2.77 -5.49 -10.25
CA ILE A 250 2.92 -4.12 -10.76
C ILE A 250 4.38 -3.88 -11.13
N SER A 251 4.56 -3.22 -12.27
CA SER A 251 5.84 -2.76 -12.80
C SER A 251 5.70 -1.32 -13.31
N GLY A 252 6.78 -0.68 -13.72
CA GLY A 252 6.75 0.63 -14.35
C GLY A 252 7.93 0.81 -15.31
N ASN A 253 7.76 1.65 -16.33
CA ASN A 253 8.79 1.90 -17.35
C ASN A 253 10.12 2.41 -16.76
N HIS A 254 10.05 3.12 -15.63
CA HIS A 254 11.20 3.66 -14.89
C HIS A 254 11.33 3.03 -13.51
N SER A 255 10.65 1.91 -13.26
CA SER A 255 10.78 1.17 -12.01
C SER A 255 12.02 0.28 -12.05
N LYS A 256 12.62 0.09 -10.88
CA LYS A 256 13.70 -0.86 -10.64
C LYS A 256 13.14 -2.01 -9.82
N GLU A 257 13.23 -3.22 -10.35
CA GLU A 257 12.93 -4.44 -9.61
C GLU A 257 14.01 -4.68 -8.54
N ILE A 258 13.56 -4.92 -7.31
CA ILE A 258 14.42 -5.15 -6.14
C ILE A 258 14.45 -6.62 -5.76
N LEU A 259 13.28 -7.27 -5.85
CA LEU A 259 13.06 -8.64 -5.43
C LEU A 259 11.88 -9.21 -6.22
N PHE A 260 12.05 -10.41 -6.74
CA PHE A 260 10.97 -11.24 -7.23
C PHE A 260 11.01 -12.60 -6.55
N ILE A 261 9.89 -13.00 -5.95
CA ILE A 261 9.70 -14.31 -5.34
C ILE A 261 8.56 -15.03 -6.06
N GLU A 262 8.83 -16.26 -6.45
CA GLU A 262 7.81 -17.22 -6.87
C GLU A 262 7.91 -18.44 -5.97
N LYS A 263 6.82 -18.76 -5.28
CA LYS A 263 6.64 -20.00 -4.54
C LYS A 263 5.61 -20.87 -5.24
N THR A 264 5.95 -22.14 -5.45
CA THR A 264 5.07 -23.18 -6.03
C THR A 264 5.23 -24.50 -5.27
N LYS A 265 4.43 -25.50 -5.61
CA LYS A 265 4.66 -26.89 -5.20
C LYS A 265 5.44 -27.67 -6.26
N ASP A 266 6.33 -28.55 -5.82
CA ASP A 266 6.99 -29.53 -6.70
C ASP A 266 6.06 -30.72 -7.04
N LYS A 267 6.57 -31.68 -7.81
CA LYS A 267 5.81 -32.89 -8.20
C LYS A 267 5.40 -33.77 -7.01
N ASN A 268 6.04 -33.60 -5.85
CA ASN A 268 5.78 -34.33 -4.61
C ASN A 268 4.93 -33.52 -3.63
N GLY A 269 4.42 -32.35 -4.04
CA GLY A 269 3.63 -31.45 -3.19
C GLY A 269 4.46 -30.63 -2.19
N LYS A 270 5.79 -30.65 -2.27
CA LYS A 270 6.67 -29.87 -1.39
C LYS A 270 6.81 -28.43 -1.88
N ASP A 271 6.87 -27.51 -0.94
CA ASP A 271 7.02 -26.09 -1.24
C ASP A 271 8.44 -25.77 -1.74
N VAL A 272 8.50 -25.15 -2.91
CA VAL A 272 9.74 -24.71 -3.55
C VAL A 272 9.65 -23.26 -3.95
N ILE A 273 10.76 -22.56 -3.81
CA ILE A 273 10.86 -21.12 -3.99
C ILE A 273 11.95 -20.77 -5.01
N THR A 274 11.66 -19.73 -5.79
CA THR A 274 12.56 -19.05 -6.72
C THR A 274 12.70 -17.62 -6.21
N ILE A 275 13.93 -17.11 -6.14
CA ILE A 275 14.24 -15.78 -5.63
C ILE A 275 15.22 -15.11 -6.60
N LYS A 276 14.79 -13.99 -7.19
CA LYS A 276 15.55 -13.19 -8.16
C LYS A 276 15.77 -11.77 -7.65
#